data_AF-A0A5B0GEH7-F1
#
_entry.id   AF-A0A5B0GEH7-F1
#
_cell.length_a   1.000
_cell.length_b   1.000
_cell.length_c   1.000
_cell.angle_alpha   90.00
_cell.angle_beta   90.00
_cell.angle_gamma   90.00
#
_symmetry.space_group_name_H-M   'P 1'
#
loop_
_entity.id
_entity.type
_entity.pdbx_description
1 polymer ?
#
loop_
_entity_poly.entity_id
_entity_poly.type
_entity_poly.pdbx_seq_one_letter_code
_entity_poly.pdbx_strand_id
1 'polypeptide(L)'
;MNIDASNRHLRTAREQGALRFLRNVSLRLQLRRVATDRDAFADTLTPVEEADVAGIPGKRGYPDGRQILGQELAFPQVVTIREDDAREIISALLGCWPEPSLAVAKRVGMAKIELDSYLAGQATLSDAALSRLMAVFGLTSVHHERLTGAKRPVTTVEHYVLLAGNAPERVSTVYDFLVGEDPIRSSVELVPAGHAPGHRWRYLLIMRQPDIPSLICFSRIGRSARMLDEGQLPQFRGQLAVGLAFYDAVEALRADVEQRPARVLEAMRGLHGTWEADIGQIGARLQRIGKKL
;
A
#
# COMPACT_ATOMS: atom_id res chain seq x y z
N MET A 1 27.68 -39.83 -4.54
CA MET A 1 27.26 -38.43 -4.37
C MET A 1 26.17 -38.42 -3.30
N ASN A 2 26.43 -37.82 -2.13
CA ASN A 2 25.70 -38.11 -0.88
C ASN A 2 24.51 -37.15 -0.68
N ILE A 3 23.30 -37.63 -0.98
CA ILE A 3 22.02 -36.86 -0.96
C ILE A 3 21.68 -36.34 0.45
N ASP A 4 22.13 -37.03 1.49
CA ASP A 4 21.85 -36.65 2.89
C ASP A 4 22.63 -35.43 3.37
N ALA A 5 23.79 -35.14 2.77
CA ALA A 5 24.57 -33.94 3.10
C ALA A 5 23.91 -32.67 2.51
N SER A 6 23.33 -32.79 1.31
CA SER A 6 22.65 -31.69 0.63
C SER A 6 21.33 -31.31 1.33
N ASN A 7 20.58 -32.31 1.80
CA ASN A 7 19.34 -32.07 2.56
C ASN A 7 19.57 -31.46 3.94
N ARG A 8 20.69 -31.75 4.60
CA ARG A 8 21.06 -31.11 5.88
C ARG A 8 21.45 -29.64 5.71
N HIS A 9 22.17 -29.30 4.63
CA HIS A 9 22.48 -27.90 4.32
C HIS A 9 21.26 -27.08 3.90
N LEU A 10 20.31 -27.68 3.19
CA LEU A 10 19.06 -27.02 2.81
C LEU A 10 18.14 -26.75 4.02
N ARG A 11 18.11 -27.64 5.02
CA ARG A 11 17.37 -27.40 6.28
C ARG A 11 17.98 -26.27 7.10
N THR A 12 19.31 -26.27 7.25
CA THR A 12 20.01 -25.24 8.04
C THR A 12 19.94 -23.85 7.40
N ALA A 13 19.99 -23.72 6.07
CA ALA A 13 19.81 -22.44 5.40
C ALA A 13 18.39 -21.86 5.56
N ARG A 14 17.37 -22.72 5.51
CA ARG A 14 15.95 -22.34 5.67
C ARG A 14 15.63 -21.92 7.10
N GLU A 15 16.21 -22.61 8.08
CA GLU A 15 16.13 -22.25 9.51
C GLU A 15 16.88 -20.94 9.80
N GLN A 16 18.07 -20.73 9.22
CA GLN A 16 18.82 -19.49 9.42
C GLN A 16 18.15 -18.27 8.77
N GLY A 17 17.50 -18.44 7.61
CA GLY A 17 16.69 -17.39 6.98
C GLY A 17 15.46 -17.02 7.81
N ALA A 18 14.72 -18.02 8.30
CA ALA A 18 13.57 -17.81 9.18
C ALA A 18 13.95 -17.20 10.54
N LEU A 19 15.10 -17.60 11.11
CA LEU A 19 15.61 -17.04 12.37
C LEU A 19 16.11 -15.60 12.21
N ARG A 20 16.72 -15.23 11.08
CA ARG A 20 17.05 -13.83 10.77
C ARG A 20 15.79 -12.97 10.60
N PHE A 21 14.77 -13.51 9.94
CA PHE A 21 13.46 -12.87 9.79
C PHE A 21 12.80 -12.61 11.15
N LEU A 22 12.68 -13.63 12.00
CA LEU A 22 12.11 -13.50 13.34
C LEU A 22 12.91 -12.57 14.25
N ARG A 23 14.24 -12.58 14.14
CA ARG A 23 15.12 -11.71 14.94
C ARG A 23 14.97 -10.24 14.57
N ASN A 24 14.84 -9.90 13.29
CA ASN A 24 14.64 -8.52 12.84
C ASN A 24 13.23 -8.00 13.17
N VAL A 25 12.20 -8.84 13.07
CA VAL A 25 10.83 -8.50 13.49
C VAL A 25 10.76 -8.32 15.01
N SER A 26 11.42 -9.20 15.79
CA SER A 26 11.47 -9.12 17.25
C SER A 26 12.22 -7.89 17.76
N LEU A 27 13.36 -7.53 17.15
CA LEU A 27 14.10 -6.30 17.48
C LEU A 27 13.27 -5.04 17.22
N ARG A 28 12.50 -5.00 16.13
CA ARG A 28 11.58 -3.88 15.83
C ARG A 28 10.39 -3.81 16.80
N LEU A 29 9.90 -4.96 17.30
CA LEU A 29 8.84 -5.02 18.32
C LEU A 29 9.34 -4.65 19.73
N GLN A 30 10.57 -5.02 20.08
CA GLN A 30 11.15 -4.71 21.39
C GLN A 30 11.50 -3.22 21.56
N LEU A 31 11.98 -2.56 20.50
CA LEU A 31 12.20 -1.11 20.51
C LEU A 31 10.88 -0.31 20.57
N ARG A 32 9.73 -0.91 20.20
CA ARG A 32 8.40 -0.29 20.25
C ARG A 32 7.69 -0.37 21.60
N ARG A 33 8.14 -1.23 22.54
CA ARG A 33 7.52 -1.35 23.88
C ARG A 33 7.90 -0.24 24.86
N VAL A 34 8.81 0.67 24.50
CA VAL A 34 9.31 1.73 25.40
C VAL A 34 8.51 3.03 25.30
N ALA A 35 7.55 3.16 24.37
CA ALA A 35 6.77 4.38 24.23
C ALA A 35 5.31 4.10 23.89
N THR A 36 4.48 3.87 24.91
CA THR A 36 3.06 4.26 24.88
C THR A 36 2.52 4.20 26.29
N ASP A 37 2.34 5.38 26.89
CA ASP A 37 1.45 5.58 28.02
C ASP A 37 0.03 5.55 27.45
N ARG A 38 -0.69 4.47 27.76
CA ARG A 38 -2.09 4.23 27.42
C ARG A 38 -2.90 4.79 28.59
N ASP A 39 -3.80 5.75 28.34
CA ASP A 39 -5.11 5.87 29.02
C ASP A 39 -5.89 7.19 28.75
N ALA A 40 -5.45 8.07 27.84
CA ALA A 40 -6.10 9.40 27.71
C ALA A 40 -7.18 9.58 26.61
N PHE A 41 -7.56 8.56 25.83
CA PHE A 41 -8.32 8.79 24.57
C PHE A 41 -9.73 8.19 24.49
N ALA A 42 -10.31 7.70 25.60
CA ALA A 42 -11.65 7.11 25.59
C ALA A 42 -12.80 8.12 25.82
N ASP A 43 -12.55 9.32 26.35
CA ASP A 43 -13.61 10.27 26.71
C ASP A 43 -13.40 11.63 26.05
N THR A 44 -13.94 11.84 24.85
CA THR A 44 -14.53 13.12 24.39
C THR A 44 -14.93 13.05 22.92
N LEU A 45 -16.09 12.46 22.63
CA LEU A 45 -16.89 12.82 21.46
C LEU A 45 -18.37 12.77 21.85
N THR A 46 -18.91 13.90 22.29
CA THR A 46 -20.36 14.14 22.32
C THR A 46 -20.86 14.47 20.89
N PRO A 47 -22.12 14.12 20.57
CA PRO A 47 -22.69 14.39 19.24
C PRO A 47 -23.09 15.86 19.14
N VAL A 48 -22.72 16.52 18.03
CA VAL A 48 -23.24 17.86 17.70
C VAL A 48 -24.20 17.73 16.52
N GLU A 49 -25.30 18.44 16.69
CA GLU A 49 -26.59 18.40 16.01
C GLU A 49 -26.55 18.71 14.51
N GLU A 50 -27.60 18.22 13.83
CA GLU A 50 -28.03 18.62 12.50
C GLU A 50 -28.17 20.14 12.39
N ALA A 51 -27.54 20.74 11.38
CA ALA A 51 -27.99 22.00 10.82
C ALA A 51 -27.59 22.12 9.34
N ASP A 52 -28.63 22.39 8.53
CA ASP A 52 -28.62 23.07 7.23
C ASP A 52 -28.09 22.35 5.99
N VAL A 53 -28.95 21.46 5.50
CA VAL A 53 -29.16 21.19 4.08
C VAL A 53 -29.67 22.46 3.40
N ALA A 54 -28.79 23.17 2.69
CA ALA A 54 -29.17 24.19 1.71
C ALA A 54 -28.55 23.85 0.35
N GLY A 55 -29.38 23.39 -0.59
CA GLY A 55 -29.00 23.17 -1.97
C GLY A 55 -28.89 24.49 -2.75
N ILE A 56 -27.94 24.57 -3.69
CA ILE A 56 -27.86 25.65 -4.71
C ILE A 56 -27.38 25.05 -6.06
N PRO A 57 -27.88 25.55 -7.21
CA PRO A 57 -28.03 24.81 -8.46
C PRO A 57 -26.87 25.00 -9.45
N GLY A 58 -26.89 24.20 -10.51
CA GLY A 58 -25.91 24.30 -11.60
C GLY A 58 -26.08 25.54 -12.49
N LYS A 59 -24.95 26.11 -12.94
CA LYS A 59 -24.60 26.34 -14.36
C LYS A 59 -23.26 27.10 -14.51
N ARG A 60 -22.47 26.61 -15.48
CA ARG A 60 -21.49 27.25 -16.39
C ARG A 60 -20.82 28.57 -15.97
N GLY A 61 -19.49 28.53 -15.98
CA GLY A 61 -18.61 29.68 -16.26
C GLY A 61 -17.15 29.25 -16.21
N TYR A 62 -16.49 29.18 -17.36
CA TYR A 62 -15.03 29.04 -17.45
C TYR A 62 -14.42 30.42 -17.16
N PRO A 63 -13.50 30.57 -16.19
CA PRO A 63 -12.67 31.77 -16.13
C PRO A 63 -11.43 31.57 -17.00
N ASP A 64 -11.25 32.54 -17.90
CA ASP A 64 -10.09 32.72 -18.76
C ASP A 64 -8.75 32.75 -18.01
N GLY A 65 -7.71 32.43 -18.78
CA GLY A 65 -6.32 32.31 -18.37
C GLY A 65 -5.83 33.41 -17.45
N ARG A 66 -5.37 33.00 -16.27
CA ARG A 66 -4.27 33.65 -15.57
C ARG A 66 -3.19 32.61 -15.29
N GLN A 67 -2.02 32.85 -15.88
CA GLN A 67 -0.78 32.15 -15.63
C GLN A 67 -0.52 32.07 -14.12
N ILE A 68 -0.54 30.85 -13.56
CA ILE A 68 0.09 30.57 -12.28
C ILE A 68 1.53 30.20 -12.60
N LEU A 69 2.36 31.23 -12.70
CA LEU A 69 3.81 31.13 -12.67
C LEU A 69 4.20 30.80 -11.21
N GLY A 70 4.81 29.62 -10.97
CA GLY A 70 5.46 29.33 -9.68
C GLY A 70 5.04 28.06 -8.94
N GLN A 71 4.43 27.06 -9.57
CA GLN A 71 4.46 25.71 -9.00
C GLN A 71 5.71 24.98 -9.50
N GLU A 72 6.72 24.92 -8.63
CA GLU A 72 7.74 23.90 -8.69
C GLU A 72 7.01 22.55 -8.72
N LEU A 73 7.02 21.88 -9.88
CA LEU A 73 6.41 20.58 -10.06
C LEU A 73 7.09 19.63 -9.06
N ALA A 74 6.38 19.31 -7.97
CA ALA A 74 6.83 18.29 -7.03
C ALA A 74 7.05 17.01 -7.83
N PHE A 75 8.31 16.63 -8.03
CA PHE A 75 8.66 15.38 -8.69
C PHE A 75 7.93 14.24 -7.97
N PRO A 76 7.31 13.28 -8.71
CA PRO A 76 6.63 12.16 -8.09
C PRO A 76 7.61 11.46 -7.15
N GLN A 77 7.28 11.42 -5.85
CA GLN A 77 8.25 11.04 -4.84
C GLN A 77 8.55 9.54 -4.89
N VAL A 78 9.80 9.27 -5.23
CA VAL A 78 10.42 7.97 -5.49
C VAL A 78 10.75 7.27 -4.16
N VAL A 79 10.02 6.21 -3.78
CA VAL A 79 10.33 5.39 -2.58
C VAL A 79 11.52 4.49 -2.87
N THR A 80 12.67 4.61 -2.18
CA THR A 80 13.92 3.91 -2.55
C THR A 80 14.23 2.73 -1.62
N ILE A 81 14.38 1.51 -2.15
CA ILE A 81 14.60 0.27 -1.35
C ILE A 81 15.62 -0.69 -2.01
N ARG A 82 16.46 -1.47 -1.30
CA ARG A 82 17.61 -2.23 -1.87
C ARG A 82 17.16 -3.46 -2.68
N GLU A 83 18.06 -4.11 -3.44
CA GLU A 83 17.71 -5.23 -4.35
C GLU A 83 17.25 -6.54 -3.66
N ASP A 84 17.82 -6.88 -2.50
CA ASP A 84 17.24 -7.94 -1.64
C ASP A 84 15.81 -7.59 -1.21
N ASP A 85 15.58 -6.29 -1.06
CA ASP A 85 14.29 -5.72 -0.70
C ASP A 85 13.37 -5.69 -1.94
N ALA A 86 13.88 -5.64 -3.18
CA ALA A 86 13.08 -5.73 -4.40
C ALA A 86 12.34 -7.06 -4.50
N ARG A 87 13.03 -8.18 -4.25
CA ARG A 87 12.41 -9.51 -4.19
C ARG A 87 11.36 -9.56 -3.08
N GLU A 88 11.66 -8.95 -1.92
CA GLU A 88 10.73 -8.89 -0.78
C GLU A 88 9.47 -8.08 -1.12
N ILE A 89 9.63 -6.89 -1.70
CA ILE A 89 8.53 -6.05 -2.17
C ILE A 89 7.72 -6.74 -3.26
N ILE A 90 8.36 -7.37 -4.25
CA ILE A 90 7.66 -8.12 -5.30
C ILE A 90 6.86 -9.27 -4.67
N SER A 91 7.44 -10.02 -3.74
CA SER A 91 6.76 -11.11 -3.01
C SER A 91 5.56 -10.59 -2.22
N ALA A 92 5.72 -9.44 -1.58
CA ALA A 92 4.67 -8.79 -0.79
C ALA A 92 3.54 -8.26 -1.68
N LEU A 93 3.86 -7.54 -2.75
CA LEU A 93 2.92 -7.04 -3.75
C LEU A 93 2.18 -8.19 -4.42
N LEU A 94 2.86 -9.26 -4.80
CA LEU A 94 2.23 -10.46 -5.36
C LEU A 94 1.26 -11.11 -4.37
N GLY A 95 1.55 -11.05 -3.06
CA GLY A 95 0.63 -11.48 -2.01
C GLY A 95 -0.62 -10.61 -1.86
N CYS A 96 -0.59 -9.38 -2.39
CA CYS A 96 -1.71 -8.44 -2.39
C CYS A 96 -2.29 -8.19 -3.79
N TRP A 97 -1.80 -8.91 -4.80
CA TRP A 97 -2.16 -8.70 -6.18
C TRP A 97 -3.44 -9.48 -6.50
N PRO A 98 -4.41 -8.89 -7.23
CA PRO A 98 -5.68 -9.59 -7.53
C PRO A 98 -5.50 -10.81 -8.44
N GLU A 99 -4.44 -10.84 -9.24
CA GLU A 99 -4.13 -11.94 -10.16
C GLU A 99 -3.22 -13.00 -9.49
N PRO A 100 -3.48 -14.31 -9.68
CA PRO A 100 -2.62 -15.36 -9.13
C PRO A 100 -1.22 -15.37 -9.76
N SER A 101 -0.23 -15.83 -8.99
CA SER A 101 1.18 -15.85 -9.41
C SER A 101 1.46 -16.57 -10.72
N LEU A 102 0.69 -17.60 -11.06
CA LEU A 102 0.80 -18.28 -12.35
C LEU A 102 0.48 -17.35 -13.53
N ALA A 103 -0.55 -16.52 -13.40
CA ALA A 103 -0.94 -15.61 -14.47
C ALA A 103 0.05 -14.43 -14.59
N VAL A 104 0.59 -13.95 -13.46
CA VAL A 104 1.71 -12.99 -13.45
C VAL A 104 2.94 -13.57 -14.15
N ALA A 105 3.35 -14.81 -13.83
CA ALA A 105 4.48 -15.47 -14.46
C ALA A 105 4.31 -15.57 -16.00
N LYS A 106 3.11 -15.96 -16.46
CA LYS A 106 2.76 -16.01 -17.89
C LYS A 106 2.88 -14.62 -18.54
N ARG A 107 2.39 -13.57 -17.89
CA ARG A 107 2.46 -12.19 -18.39
C ARG A 107 3.91 -11.70 -18.56
N VAL A 108 4.80 -12.12 -17.68
CA VAL A 108 6.24 -11.81 -17.76
C VAL A 108 6.97 -12.68 -18.80
N GLY A 109 6.34 -13.77 -19.23
CA GLY A 109 6.94 -14.75 -20.14
C GLY A 109 7.94 -15.68 -19.46
N MET A 110 7.68 -16.07 -18.21
CA MET A 110 8.51 -17.00 -17.44
C MET A 110 7.71 -18.18 -16.89
N ALA A 111 8.40 -19.27 -16.54
CA ALA A 111 7.76 -20.41 -15.90
C ALA A 111 7.38 -20.07 -14.45
N LYS A 112 6.26 -20.63 -13.96
CA LYS A 112 5.84 -20.40 -12.55
C LYS A 112 6.92 -20.86 -11.56
N ILE A 113 7.58 -21.99 -11.83
CA ILE A 113 8.64 -22.50 -10.96
C ILE A 113 9.84 -21.56 -10.89
N GLU A 114 10.15 -20.86 -11.98
CA GLU A 114 11.21 -19.86 -12.03
C GLU A 114 10.87 -18.66 -11.14
N LEU A 115 9.63 -18.17 -11.23
CA LEU A 115 9.12 -17.13 -10.34
C LEU A 115 9.15 -17.58 -8.86
N ASP A 116 8.65 -18.78 -8.57
CA ASP A 116 8.63 -19.30 -7.19
C ASP A 116 10.06 -19.44 -6.62
N SER A 117 11.01 -19.96 -7.40
CA SER A 117 12.42 -20.08 -7.00
C SER A 117 13.08 -18.72 -6.79
N TYR A 118 12.77 -17.74 -7.64
CA TYR A 118 13.22 -16.36 -7.43
C TYR A 118 12.69 -15.78 -6.12
N LEU A 119 11.38 -15.87 -5.88
CA LEU A 119 10.74 -15.35 -4.67
C LEU A 119 11.23 -16.06 -3.40
N ALA A 120 11.58 -17.35 -3.49
CA ALA A 120 12.18 -18.12 -2.41
C ALA A 120 13.68 -17.85 -2.19
N GLY A 121 14.31 -17.03 -3.05
CA GLY A 121 15.75 -16.75 -3.01
C GLY A 121 16.63 -17.94 -3.42
N GLN A 122 16.05 -18.91 -4.12
CA GLN A 122 16.74 -20.12 -4.59
C GLN A 122 17.39 -19.94 -5.97
N ALA A 123 16.90 -18.97 -6.74
CA ALA A 123 17.43 -18.63 -8.05
C ALA A 123 17.43 -17.11 -8.26
N THR A 124 18.27 -16.64 -9.18
CA THR A 124 18.24 -15.28 -9.70
C THR A 124 17.53 -15.25 -11.05
N LEU A 125 16.91 -14.12 -11.38
CA LEU A 125 16.37 -13.87 -12.71
C LEU A 125 17.43 -13.20 -13.58
N SER A 126 17.33 -13.38 -14.91
CA SER A 126 18.06 -12.51 -15.84
C SER A 126 17.59 -11.06 -15.70
N ASP A 127 18.47 -10.09 -15.97
CA ASP A 127 18.13 -8.66 -15.93
C ASP A 127 16.86 -8.35 -16.74
N ALA A 128 16.72 -8.93 -17.93
CA ALA A 128 15.54 -8.74 -18.77
C ALA A 128 14.26 -9.31 -18.13
N ALA A 129 14.33 -10.48 -17.49
CA ALA A 129 13.19 -11.08 -16.80
C ALA A 129 12.81 -10.30 -15.53
N LEU A 130 13.81 -9.84 -14.78
CA LEU A 130 13.60 -9.00 -13.60
C LEU A 130 12.98 -7.65 -13.99
N SER A 131 13.48 -6.98 -15.03
CA SER A 131 12.91 -5.72 -15.51
C SER A 131 11.45 -5.88 -15.95
N ARG A 132 11.11 -6.95 -16.67
CA ARG A 132 9.71 -7.24 -17.04
C ARG A 132 8.84 -7.53 -15.82
N LEU A 133 9.36 -8.26 -14.83
CA LEU A 133 8.64 -8.53 -13.58
C LEU A 133 8.39 -7.23 -12.80
N MET A 134 9.41 -6.39 -12.64
CA MET A 134 9.31 -5.08 -11.99
C MET A 134 8.28 -4.18 -12.69
N ALA A 135 8.26 -4.16 -14.02
CA ALA A 135 7.31 -3.38 -14.80
C ALA A 135 5.85 -3.78 -14.53
N VAL A 136 5.55 -5.06 -14.32
CA VAL A 136 4.19 -5.51 -13.94
C VAL A 136 3.72 -4.86 -12.63
N PHE A 137 4.65 -4.64 -11.70
CA PHE A 137 4.38 -4.06 -10.39
C PHE A 137 4.60 -2.54 -10.34
N GLY A 138 4.87 -1.88 -11.48
CA GLY A 138 5.15 -0.45 -11.50
C GLY A 138 6.44 -0.08 -10.79
N LEU A 139 7.41 -1.00 -10.72
CA LEU A 139 8.67 -0.81 -10.04
C LEU A 139 9.76 -0.40 -11.03
N THR A 140 10.61 0.53 -10.62
CA THR A 140 11.78 1.01 -11.37
C THR A 140 13.04 0.91 -10.53
N SER A 141 14.14 0.47 -11.13
CA SER A 141 15.45 0.48 -10.49
C SER A 141 16.09 1.86 -10.62
N VAL A 142 16.68 2.37 -9.54
CA VAL A 142 17.46 3.61 -9.60
C VAL A 142 18.87 3.25 -10.04
N HIS A 143 19.22 3.65 -11.27
CA HIS A 143 20.61 3.67 -11.71
C HIS A 143 21.30 4.91 -11.12
N HIS A 144 21.67 4.86 -9.85
CA HIS A 144 22.78 5.71 -9.43
C HIS A 144 24.05 5.11 -10.03
N GLU A 145 24.64 5.84 -10.98
CA GLU A 145 25.97 5.56 -11.50
C GLU A 145 26.89 5.26 -10.32
N ARG A 146 27.52 4.08 -10.33
CA ARG A 146 28.62 3.69 -9.42
C ARG A 146 28.25 3.46 -7.94
N LEU A 147 27.24 2.64 -7.65
CA LEU A 147 27.34 1.81 -6.45
C LEU A 147 28.25 0.62 -6.73
N THR A 148 29.56 0.86 -6.60
CA THR A 148 30.60 -0.18 -6.64
C THR A 148 30.25 -1.29 -5.64
N GLY A 149 29.75 -2.42 -6.15
CA GLY A 149 29.46 -3.62 -5.36
C GLY A 149 28.21 -3.58 -4.47
N ALA A 150 27.33 -2.56 -4.56
CA ALA A 150 26.18 -2.42 -3.66
C ALA A 150 24.85 -2.33 -4.41
N LYS A 151 24.02 -3.35 -4.20
CA LYS A 151 22.55 -3.45 -4.31
C LYS A 151 21.82 -2.26 -4.98
N ARG A 152 21.10 -2.54 -6.07
CA ARG A 152 20.29 -1.53 -6.78
C ARG A 152 19.04 -1.14 -5.98
N PRO A 153 18.79 0.15 -5.73
CA PRO A 153 17.52 0.55 -5.17
C PRO A 153 16.35 0.35 -6.15
N VAL A 154 15.15 0.08 -5.64
CA VAL A 154 13.88 -0.11 -6.34
C VAL A 154 12.85 0.87 -5.79
N THR A 155 12.04 1.40 -6.70
CA THR A 155 11.15 2.52 -6.47
C THR A 155 9.86 2.42 -7.24
N THR A 156 8.87 3.23 -6.87
CA THR A 156 7.60 3.35 -7.58
C THR A 156 7.10 4.79 -7.57
N VAL A 157 6.47 5.18 -8.68
CA VAL A 157 5.64 6.39 -8.80
C VAL A 157 4.16 6.03 -8.95
N GLU A 158 3.81 4.75 -8.83
CA GLU A 158 2.47 4.25 -9.07
C GLU A 158 1.58 4.33 -7.84
N HIS A 159 0.27 4.28 -8.11
CA HIS A 159 -0.79 4.34 -7.12
C HIS A 159 -1.62 3.07 -7.21
N TYR A 160 -1.58 2.28 -6.17
CA TYR A 160 -2.05 0.91 -6.23
C TYR A 160 -3.49 0.79 -5.75
N VAL A 161 -4.25 -0.12 -6.35
CA VAL A 161 -5.47 -0.70 -5.76
C VAL A 161 -5.22 -2.19 -5.53
N LEU A 162 -4.98 -2.57 -4.28
CA LEU A 162 -4.56 -3.92 -3.89
C LEU A 162 -5.64 -4.63 -3.09
N LEU A 163 -5.60 -5.97 -3.10
CA LEU A 163 -6.45 -6.82 -2.28
C LEU A 163 -5.56 -7.51 -1.24
N ALA A 164 -5.76 -7.22 0.04
CA ALA A 164 -4.97 -7.81 1.11
C ALA A 164 -5.16 -9.33 1.12
N GLY A 165 -4.07 -10.07 0.84
CA GLY A 165 -4.05 -11.52 0.96
C GLY A 165 -4.10 -11.99 2.41
N ASN A 166 -4.03 -13.31 2.60
CA ASN A 166 -4.13 -13.94 3.93
C ASN A 166 -2.82 -13.99 4.72
N ALA A 167 -1.78 -13.28 4.27
CA ALA A 167 -0.45 -13.23 4.88
C ALA A 167 -0.21 -11.81 5.43
N PRO A 168 -0.55 -11.52 6.71
CA PRO A 168 -0.44 -10.18 7.30
C PRO A 168 0.95 -9.58 7.17
N GLU A 169 1.99 -10.39 7.24
CA GLU A 169 3.38 -9.96 7.07
C GLU A 169 3.64 -9.34 5.70
N ARG A 170 3.06 -9.88 4.63
CA ARG A 170 3.17 -9.31 3.27
C ARG A 170 2.40 -8.01 3.14
N VAL A 171 1.22 -7.94 3.76
CA VAL A 171 0.43 -6.72 3.77
C VAL A 171 1.15 -5.61 4.52
N SER A 172 1.82 -5.94 5.63
CA SER A 172 2.67 -5.01 6.38
C SER A 172 3.82 -4.50 5.52
N THR A 173 4.54 -5.38 4.81
CA THR A 173 5.62 -4.98 3.91
C THR A 173 5.12 -4.04 2.79
N VAL A 174 3.96 -4.33 2.19
CA VAL A 174 3.35 -3.44 1.18
C VAL A 174 2.95 -2.10 1.81
N TYR A 175 2.34 -2.12 2.99
CA TYR A 175 1.95 -0.91 3.69
C TYR A 175 3.16 -0.01 3.98
N ASP A 176 4.20 -0.58 4.58
CA ASP A 176 5.45 0.12 4.89
C ASP A 176 6.12 0.67 3.62
N PHE A 177 6.04 -0.06 2.50
CA PHE A 177 6.51 0.41 1.20
C PHE A 177 5.71 1.61 0.68
N LEU A 178 4.38 1.58 0.78
CA LEU A 178 3.52 2.64 0.24
C LEU A 178 3.53 3.91 1.11
N VAL A 179 3.56 3.73 2.44
CA VAL A 179 3.71 4.84 3.38
C VAL A 179 5.13 5.38 3.32
N GLY A 180 6.15 4.53 3.35
CA GLY A 180 7.54 4.97 3.43
C GLY A 180 7.87 5.65 4.76
N GLU A 181 8.93 6.46 4.78
CA GLU A 181 9.45 7.11 6.00
C GLU A 181 8.89 8.51 6.24
N ASP A 182 8.07 9.03 5.32
CA ASP A 182 7.55 10.39 5.41
C ASP A 182 6.43 10.49 6.47
N PRO A 183 6.62 11.27 7.55
CA PRO A 183 5.67 11.37 8.66
C PRO A 183 4.35 12.05 8.28
N ILE A 184 4.29 12.76 7.15
CA ILE A 184 3.07 13.40 6.64
C ILE A 184 2.15 12.35 6.01
N ARG A 185 2.71 11.24 5.52
CA ARG A 185 1.95 10.15 4.94
C ARG A 185 1.23 9.39 6.03
N SER A 186 -0.04 9.08 5.76
CA SER A 186 -0.91 8.44 6.72
C SER A 186 -1.99 7.65 6.02
N SER A 187 -2.67 6.79 6.77
CA SER A 187 -3.74 5.96 6.23
C SER A 187 -4.97 5.98 7.11
N VAL A 188 -6.13 5.83 6.49
CA VAL A 188 -7.44 5.76 7.16
C VAL A 188 -8.27 4.63 6.60
N GLU A 189 -9.08 4.02 7.46
CA GLU A 189 -10.13 3.11 7.03
C GLU A 189 -11.34 3.96 6.67
N LEU A 190 -11.83 3.82 5.44
CA LEU A 190 -13.04 4.50 5.00
C LEU A 190 -14.26 3.76 5.53
N VAL A 191 -15.21 4.49 6.11
CA VAL A 191 -16.53 4.00 6.51
C VAL A 191 -17.62 4.95 5.99
N PRO A 192 -18.80 4.47 5.56
CA PRO A 192 -19.83 5.35 5.04
C PRO A 192 -20.48 6.12 6.20
N ALA A 193 -20.67 7.43 6.04
CA ALA A 193 -21.33 8.27 7.02
C ALA A 193 -22.82 7.89 7.13
N GLY A 194 -23.30 7.71 8.36
CA GLY A 194 -24.71 7.41 8.64
C GLY A 194 -25.20 6.03 8.18
N HIS A 195 -24.31 5.16 7.70
CA HIS A 195 -24.66 3.83 7.19
C HIS A 195 -23.74 2.76 7.75
N ALA A 196 -24.23 1.52 7.80
CA ALA A 196 -23.37 0.39 8.09
C ALA A 196 -22.45 0.13 6.87
N PRO A 197 -21.14 -0.10 7.07
CA PRO A 197 -20.25 -0.44 5.97
C PRO A 197 -20.60 -1.82 5.38
N GLY A 198 -20.23 -2.04 4.12
CA GLY A 198 -20.46 -3.31 3.42
C GLY A 198 -19.89 -4.51 4.17
N HIS A 199 -20.53 -5.67 4.06
CA HIS A 199 -20.22 -6.86 4.87
C HIS A 199 -19.00 -7.66 4.39
N ARG A 200 -18.41 -7.34 3.23
CA ARG A 200 -17.32 -8.13 2.64
C ARG A 200 -15.94 -7.50 2.79
N TRP A 201 -15.86 -6.18 2.65
CA TRP A 201 -14.58 -5.48 2.49
C TRP A 201 -14.44 -4.32 3.47
N ARG A 202 -13.19 -4.00 3.80
CA ARG A 202 -12.73 -2.79 4.48
C ARG A 202 -11.74 -2.08 3.57
N TYR A 203 -11.75 -0.76 3.54
CA TYR A 203 -11.01 0.01 2.55
C TYR A 203 -10.01 0.92 3.25
N LEU A 204 -8.72 0.60 3.14
CA LEU A 204 -7.63 1.39 3.71
C LEU A 204 -7.07 2.33 2.64
N LEU A 205 -7.36 3.62 2.77
CA LEU A 205 -6.81 4.66 1.91
C LEU A 205 -5.48 5.14 2.49
N ILE A 206 -4.41 5.06 1.70
CA ILE A 206 -3.06 5.52 2.05
C ILE A 206 -2.81 6.85 1.33
N MET A 207 -2.76 7.93 2.10
CA MET A 207 -2.55 9.29 1.62
C MET A 207 -1.08 9.58 1.41
N ARG A 208 -0.74 10.09 0.21
CA ARG A 208 0.61 10.46 -0.21
C ARG A 208 0.71 11.94 -0.60
N GLN A 209 -0.01 12.83 0.10
CA GLN A 209 -0.14 14.23 -0.31
C GLN A 209 1.21 14.92 -0.60
N PRO A 210 1.32 15.71 -1.69
CA PRO A 210 0.26 16.16 -2.60
C PRO A 210 -0.14 15.14 -3.70
N ASP A 211 0.34 13.90 -3.61
CA ASP A 211 0.19 12.88 -4.66
C ASP A 211 -1.11 12.04 -4.54
N ILE A 212 -1.41 11.29 -5.60
CA ILE A 212 -2.57 10.39 -5.69
C ILE A 212 -2.43 9.28 -4.63
N PRO A 213 -3.49 9.00 -3.83
CA PRO A 213 -3.43 7.99 -2.78
C PRO A 213 -3.34 6.58 -3.35
N SER A 214 -3.02 5.60 -2.51
CA SER A 214 -3.18 4.17 -2.82
C SER A 214 -4.27 3.55 -1.94
N LEU A 215 -4.81 2.41 -2.37
CA LEU A 215 -5.90 1.70 -1.70
C LEU A 215 -5.49 0.25 -1.43
N ILE A 216 -5.66 -0.22 -0.19
CA ILE A 216 -5.59 -1.64 0.15
C ILE A 216 -6.96 -2.09 0.65
N CYS A 217 -7.53 -3.10 0.01
CA CYS A 217 -8.86 -3.63 0.33
C CYS A 217 -8.71 -4.92 1.14
N PHE A 218 -9.27 -4.94 2.34
CA PHE A 218 -9.20 -6.07 3.26
C PHE A 218 -10.52 -6.83 3.28
N SER A 219 -10.48 -8.13 3.03
CA SER A 219 -11.65 -8.98 3.28
C SER A 219 -11.94 -8.99 4.79
N ARG A 220 -13.17 -8.70 5.21
CA ARG A 220 -13.55 -8.63 6.64
C ARG A 220 -13.26 -9.91 7.41
N ILE A 221 -13.37 -11.05 6.75
CA ILE A 221 -13.08 -12.38 7.33
C ILE A 221 -11.62 -12.82 7.13
N GLY A 222 -10.82 -12.03 6.40
CA GLY A 222 -9.43 -12.31 6.11
C GLY A 222 -8.54 -12.08 7.33
N ARG A 223 -7.48 -12.89 7.47
CA ARG A 223 -6.54 -12.77 8.59
C ARG A 223 -5.91 -11.38 8.71
N SER A 224 -5.64 -10.75 7.57
CA SER A 224 -5.01 -9.42 7.51
C SER A 224 -5.95 -8.29 7.93
N ALA A 225 -7.27 -8.50 7.98
CA ALA A 225 -8.18 -7.44 8.43
C ALA A 225 -7.98 -7.08 9.90
N ARG A 226 -7.49 -8.02 10.72
CA ARG A 226 -7.17 -7.79 12.14
C ARG A 226 -6.07 -6.75 12.33
N MET A 227 -5.23 -6.51 11.32
CA MET A 227 -4.17 -5.48 11.38
C MET A 227 -4.75 -4.08 11.62
N LEU A 228 -5.97 -3.82 11.15
CA LEU A 228 -6.69 -2.56 11.34
C LEU A 228 -7.19 -2.40 12.78
N ASP A 229 -7.43 -3.50 13.48
CA ASP A 229 -7.97 -3.51 14.84
C ASP A 229 -6.85 -3.59 15.89
N GLU A 230 -5.78 -4.31 15.59
CA GLU A 230 -4.66 -4.59 16.50
C GLU A 230 -3.57 -3.49 16.50
N GLY A 231 -3.73 -2.42 15.72
CA GLY A 231 -2.79 -1.29 15.68
C GLY A 231 -1.43 -1.66 15.06
N GLN A 232 -1.41 -2.60 14.11
CA GLN A 232 -0.16 -3.09 13.49
C GLN A 232 0.39 -2.17 12.39
N LEU A 233 -0.40 -1.16 11.98
CA LEU A 233 -0.07 -0.20 10.94
C LEU A 233 0.34 1.15 11.56
N PRO A 234 1.63 1.55 11.55
CA PRO A 234 2.12 2.64 12.39
C PRO A 234 1.56 4.04 12.04
N GLN A 235 1.15 4.27 10.80
CA GLN A 235 0.62 5.56 10.31
C GLN A 235 -0.90 5.48 10.07
N PHE A 236 -1.55 4.47 10.63
CA PHE A 236 -2.99 4.32 10.60
C PHE A 236 -3.66 5.23 11.62
N ARG A 237 -4.59 6.06 11.15
CA ARG A 237 -5.28 7.08 11.95
C ARG A 237 -6.71 6.66 12.33
N GLY A 238 -7.01 5.37 12.22
CA GLY A 238 -8.34 4.83 12.51
C GLY A 238 -9.32 5.01 11.37
N GLN A 239 -10.60 5.05 11.74
CA GLN A 239 -11.72 5.15 10.80
C GLN A 239 -12.07 6.58 10.47
N LEU A 240 -12.45 6.80 9.21
CA LEU A 240 -12.91 8.07 8.70
C LEU A 240 -14.25 7.90 7.98
N ALA A 241 -15.28 8.56 8.52
CA ALA A 241 -16.58 8.64 7.87
C ALA A 241 -16.52 9.51 6.61
N VAL A 242 -17.01 8.97 5.50
CA VAL A 242 -17.06 9.63 4.18
C VAL A 242 -18.46 9.58 3.59
N GLY A 243 -18.76 10.44 2.61
CA GLY A 243 -20.05 10.43 1.93
C GLY A 243 -20.34 9.08 1.27
N LEU A 244 -21.62 8.65 1.29
CA LEU A 244 -22.03 7.34 0.76
C LEU A 244 -21.64 7.18 -0.71
N ALA A 245 -21.83 8.21 -1.54
CA ALA A 245 -21.51 8.13 -2.96
C ALA A 245 -20.00 7.93 -3.23
N PHE A 246 -19.13 8.55 -2.42
CA PHE A 246 -17.68 8.31 -2.50
C PHE A 246 -17.34 6.88 -2.04
N TYR A 247 -17.96 6.42 -0.97
CA TYR A 247 -17.79 5.05 -0.48
C TYR A 247 -18.18 4.00 -1.53
N ASP A 248 -19.34 4.15 -2.15
CA ASP A 248 -19.83 3.27 -3.22
C ASP A 248 -18.89 3.29 -4.44
N ALA A 249 -18.31 4.43 -4.77
CA ALA A 249 -17.31 4.54 -5.83
C ALA A 249 -16.03 3.76 -5.51
N VAL A 250 -15.58 3.77 -4.25
CA VAL A 250 -14.45 2.95 -3.78
C VAL A 250 -14.80 1.45 -3.84
N GLU A 251 -16.02 1.07 -3.47
CA GLU A 251 -16.48 -0.33 -3.57
C GLU A 251 -16.46 -0.82 -5.03
N ALA A 252 -16.95 0.01 -5.95
CA ALA A 252 -16.97 -0.25 -7.38
C ALA A 252 -15.55 -0.33 -7.96
N LEU A 253 -14.65 0.57 -7.55
CA LEU A 253 -13.23 0.56 -7.94
C LEU A 253 -12.56 -0.76 -7.56
N ARG A 254 -12.77 -1.24 -6.32
CA ARG A 254 -12.24 -2.52 -5.87
C ARG A 254 -12.80 -3.69 -6.68
N ALA A 255 -14.11 -3.71 -6.93
CA ALA A 255 -14.74 -4.77 -7.74
C ALA A 255 -14.18 -4.82 -9.15
N ASP A 256 -13.93 -3.65 -9.72
CA ASP A 256 -13.41 -3.54 -11.05
C ASP A 256 -11.96 -4.04 -11.17
N VAL A 257 -11.10 -3.68 -10.21
CA VAL A 257 -9.70 -4.15 -10.17
C VAL A 257 -9.60 -5.65 -9.91
N GLU A 258 -10.52 -6.20 -9.11
CA GLU A 258 -10.64 -7.65 -8.91
C GLU A 258 -10.97 -8.39 -10.22
N GLN A 259 -11.87 -7.83 -11.04
CA GLN A 259 -12.22 -8.39 -12.35
C GLN A 259 -11.17 -8.12 -13.43
N ARG A 260 -10.46 -6.99 -13.33
CA ARG A 260 -9.47 -6.53 -14.31
C ARG A 260 -8.15 -6.20 -13.61
N PRO A 261 -7.35 -7.21 -13.23
CA PRO A 261 -6.10 -7.00 -12.49
C PRO A 261 -5.04 -6.17 -13.23
N ALA A 262 -5.19 -5.97 -14.55
CA ALA A 262 -4.34 -5.04 -15.30
C ALA A 262 -4.52 -3.57 -14.86
N ARG A 263 -5.63 -3.23 -14.19
CA ARG A 263 -5.94 -1.87 -13.77
C ARG A 263 -5.35 -1.46 -12.42
N VAL A 264 -4.65 -2.36 -11.71
CA VAL A 264 -4.12 -2.14 -10.35
C VAL A 264 -3.35 -0.82 -10.22
N LEU A 265 -2.58 -0.44 -11.25
CA LEU A 265 -1.72 0.76 -11.24
C LEU A 265 -2.42 2.03 -11.76
N GLU A 266 -3.50 1.90 -12.54
CA GLU A 266 -4.15 3.04 -13.21
C GLU A 266 -5.50 3.44 -12.58
N ALA A 267 -6.22 2.49 -11.96
CA ALA A 267 -7.60 2.67 -11.57
C ALA A 267 -7.76 3.82 -10.56
N MET A 268 -6.77 3.98 -9.68
CA MET A 268 -6.77 5.00 -8.65
C MET A 268 -6.69 6.43 -9.22
N ARG A 269 -6.04 6.62 -10.38
CA ARG A 269 -6.01 7.93 -11.06
C ARG A 269 -7.40 8.35 -11.51
N GLY A 270 -8.19 7.40 -12.01
CA GLY A 270 -9.58 7.64 -12.43
C GLY A 270 -10.49 8.02 -11.26
N LEU A 271 -10.37 7.32 -10.12
CA LEU A 271 -11.09 7.70 -8.90
C LEU A 271 -10.66 9.09 -8.44
N HIS A 272 -9.35 9.35 -8.38
CA HIS A 272 -8.82 10.63 -7.95
C HIS A 272 -9.31 11.81 -8.78
N GLY A 273 -9.30 11.69 -10.11
CA GLY A 273 -9.80 12.77 -10.98
C GLY A 273 -11.29 13.06 -10.82
N THR A 274 -12.09 12.06 -10.43
CA THR A 274 -13.55 12.23 -10.22
C THR A 274 -13.86 12.78 -8.82
N TRP A 275 -13.07 12.37 -7.82
CA TRP A 275 -13.31 12.61 -6.39
C TRP A 275 -12.20 13.43 -5.73
N GLU A 276 -11.58 14.34 -6.50
CA GLU A 276 -10.44 15.14 -6.05
C GLU A 276 -10.79 15.97 -4.81
N ALA A 277 -11.99 16.56 -4.77
CA ALA A 277 -12.45 17.36 -3.64
C ALA A 277 -12.55 16.54 -2.35
N ASP A 278 -13.19 15.38 -2.39
CA ASP A 278 -13.34 14.47 -1.25
C ASP A 278 -11.98 13.99 -0.75
N ILE A 279 -11.10 13.56 -1.66
CA ILE A 279 -9.74 13.11 -1.32
C ILE A 279 -8.91 14.27 -0.71
N GLY A 280 -9.04 15.47 -1.26
CA GLY A 280 -8.42 16.68 -0.72
C GLY A 280 -8.88 17.00 0.70
N GLN A 281 -10.20 16.89 0.96
CA GLN A 281 -10.77 17.07 2.29
C GLN A 281 -10.30 16.01 3.29
N ILE A 282 -10.22 14.74 2.88
CA ILE A 282 -9.67 13.64 3.69
C ILE A 282 -8.23 13.97 4.10
N GLY A 283 -7.38 14.36 3.16
CA GLY A 283 -5.99 14.69 3.46
C GLY A 283 -5.84 15.93 4.34
N ALA A 284 -6.62 17.00 4.09
CA ALA A 284 -6.64 18.18 4.97
C ALA A 284 -7.11 17.86 6.40
N ARG A 285 -7.99 16.87 6.57
CA ARG A 285 -8.40 16.38 7.90
C ARG A 285 -7.28 15.58 8.57
N LEU A 286 -6.56 14.75 7.83
CA LEU A 286 -5.44 13.98 8.38
C LEU A 286 -4.27 14.85 8.83
N GLN A 287 -3.95 15.91 8.09
CA GLN A 287 -2.94 16.88 8.51
C GLN A 287 -3.31 17.58 9.84
N ARG A 288 -4.60 17.86 10.07
CA ARG A 288 -5.06 18.45 11.33
C ARG A 288 -4.96 17.48 12.51
N ILE A 289 -5.15 16.19 12.28
CA ILE A 289 -4.97 15.15 13.30
C ILE A 289 -3.49 15.03 13.67
N GLY A 290 -2.59 15.05 12.67
CA GLY A 290 -1.15 14.94 12.89
C GLY A 290 -0.51 16.10 13.67
N LYS A 291 -1.12 17.30 13.67
CA LYS A 291 -0.62 18.48 14.39
C LYS A 291 -1.02 18.55 15.88
N LYS A 292 -1.89 17.64 16.35
CA LYS A 292 -2.39 17.62 17.73
C LYS A 292 -1.63 16.66 18.67
N LEU A 293 -0.62 15.95 18.14
CA LEU A 293 0.31 15.09 18.87
C LEU A 293 1.67 15.79 18.99
#